data_AF-A0A3L7WVX6-F1
#
_entry.id   AF-A0A3L7WVX6-F1
#
_cell.length_a   1.000
_cell.length_b   1.000
_cell.length_c   1.000
_cell.angle_alpha   90.00
_cell.angle_beta   90.00
_cell.angle_gamma   90.00
#
_symmetry.space_group_name_H-M   'P 1'
#
loop_
_entity.id
_entity.type
_entity.pdbx_description
1 polymer ?
#
loop_
_entity_poly.entity_id
_entity_poly.type
_entity_poly.pdbx_seq_one_letter_code
_entity_poly.pdbx_strand_id
1 'polypeptide(L)'
;MVLALIWLVGCEGPAPIPLGPTDPTFPTARPEVRPIAAGPVLLRNDIVLRKVLELGVGHIRLALNPADGQMYVLNPATGISRVTMGGSASVEPVIPLTDIVTDGVPSGLAFGPDGAMYVVANRVVKRLKTQALIRRGTLTAGQWTWETFAATEPYPLSATPFDHLFNGIVVSADGRWVYVNSGSRTDHGEVENNSYN
;
A
#
# COMPACT_ATOMS: atom_id res chain seq x y z
N MET A 1 -23.74 34.81 -29.95
CA MET A 1 -24.49 34.17 -28.86
C MET A 1 -24.80 32.76 -29.31
N VAL A 2 -23.96 31.79 -28.92
CA VAL A 2 -24.05 30.40 -29.39
C VAL A 2 -24.72 29.59 -28.28
N LEU A 3 -25.89 29.06 -28.59
CA LEU A 3 -26.66 28.17 -27.72
C LEU A 3 -26.08 26.76 -27.88
N ALA A 4 -25.36 26.27 -26.87
CA ALA A 4 -24.91 24.89 -26.81
C ALA A 4 -25.95 24.04 -26.06
N LEU A 5 -26.59 23.14 -26.78
CA LEU A 5 -27.55 22.16 -26.26
C LEU A 5 -26.75 20.99 -25.65
N ILE A 6 -26.71 20.92 -24.32
CA ILE A 6 -26.09 19.80 -23.58
C ILE A 6 -27.15 18.70 -23.43
N TRP A 7 -26.90 17.55 -24.04
CA TRP A 7 -27.61 16.31 -23.71
C TRP A 7 -26.99 15.72 -22.44
N LEU A 8 -27.72 15.81 -21.32
CA LEU A 8 -27.46 14.99 -20.15
C LEU A 8 -28.09 13.62 -20.41
N VAL A 9 -27.25 12.62 -20.71
CA VAL A 9 -27.64 11.23 -20.54
C VAL A 9 -27.76 11.02 -19.04
N GLY A 10 -28.99 10.87 -18.55
CA GLY A 10 -29.23 10.51 -17.16
C GLY A 10 -28.57 9.16 -16.89
N CYS A 11 -27.57 9.14 -16.01
CA CYS A 11 -27.24 7.91 -15.31
C CYS A 11 -28.46 7.59 -14.45
N GLU A 12 -29.27 6.61 -14.87
CA GLU A 12 -30.14 5.91 -13.93
C GLU A 12 -29.24 5.35 -12.83
N GLY A 13 -29.33 5.94 -11.65
CA GLY A 13 -28.72 5.36 -10.47
C GLY A 13 -29.25 3.94 -10.30
N PRO A 14 -28.42 2.98 -9.84
CA PRO A 14 -28.91 1.64 -9.57
C PRO A 14 -30.13 1.73 -8.66
N ALA A 15 -31.18 0.98 -8.99
CA ALA A 15 -32.39 0.90 -8.18
C ALA A 15 -31.99 0.64 -6.71
N PRO A 16 -32.61 1.31 -5.73
CA PRO A 16 -32.31 1.07 -4.33
C PRO A 16 -32.49 -0.43 -4.04
N ILE A 17 -31.42 -1.05 -3.57
CA ILE A 17 -31.43 -2.45 -3.16
C ILE A 17 -32.51 -2.58 -2.08
N PRO A 18 -33.52 -3.45 -2.24
CA PRO A 18 -34.49 -3.70 -1.18
C PRO A 18 -33.72 -4.12 0.07
N LEU A 19 -33.95 -3.42 1.18
CA LEU A 19 -33.43 -3.84 2.47
C LEU A 19 -34.00 -5.24 2.73
N GLY A 20 -33.15 -6.26 2.59
CA GLY A 20 -33.49 -7.63 2.91
C GLY A 20 -33.94 -7.73 4.38
N PRO A 21 -34.63 -8.82 4.74
CA PRO A 21 -35.14 -9.01 6.10
C PRO A 21 -34.03 -8.75 7.14
N THR A 22 -34.33 -7.85 8.08
CA THR A 22 -33.48 -7.44 9.20
C THR A 22 -33.43 -8.54 10.27
N ASP A 23 -32.94 -9.71 9.90
CA ASP A 23 -32.74 -10.79 10.87
C ASP A 23 -31.26 -10.89 11.25
N PRO A 24 -30.81 -10.24 12.33
CA PRO A 24 -29.46 -10.42 12.84
C PRO A 24 -29.43 -11.68 13.71
N THR A 25 -29.93 -12.82 13.22
CA THR A 25 -29.56 -14.09 13.83
C THR A 25 -28.08 -14.33 13.51
N PHE A 26 -27.19 -13.86 14.40
CA PHE A 26 -25.81 -14.30 14.40
C PHE A 26 -25.84 -15.84 14.51
N PRO A 27 -25.27 -16.57 13.55
CA PRO A 27 -25.31 -18.03 13.59
C PRO A 27 -24.70 -18.53 14.90
N THR A 28 -25.50 -19.27 15.67
CA THR A 28 -25.22 -19.71 17.05
C THR A 28 -24.19 -20.83 17.15
N ALA A 29 -23.65 -21.30 16.02
CA ALA A 29 -22.42 -22.07 15.95
C ALA A 29 -21.71 -21.75 14.62
N ARG A 30 -20.65 -20.94 14.67
CA ARG A 30 -19.79 -20.74 13.50
C ARG A 30 -18.95 -21.99 13.29
N PRO A 31 -18.97 -22.62 12.10
CA PRO A 31 -18.08 -23.76 11.83
C PRO A 31 -16.64 -23.28 11.92
N GLU A 32 -15.90 -23.79 12.91
CA GLU A 32 -14.47 -23.55 13.07
C GLU A 32 -13.70 -24.55 12.20
N VAL A 33 -13.34 -24.14 10.99
CA VAL A 33 -12.51 -24.97 10.10
C VAL A 33 -11.10 -24.41 10.09
N ARG A 34 -10.08 -25.27 10.17
CA ARG A 34 -8.66 -24.91 9.97
C ARG A 34 -8.12 -25.61 8.71
N PRO A 35 -8.29 -25.03 7.50
CA PRO A 35 -7.84 -25.67 6.27
C PRO A 35 -6.31 -25.76 6.13
N ILE A 36 -5.58 -24.91 6.86
CA ILE A 36 -4.13 -24.88 6.89
C ILE A 36 -3.67 -25.35 8.28
N ALA A 37 -2.80 -26.35 8.33
CA ALA A 37 -2.22 -26.84 9.59
C ALA A 37 -1.49 -25.68 10.30
N ALA A 38 -1.80 -25.47 11.59
CA ALA A 38 -1.33 -24.31 12.37
C ALA A 38 -1.70 -22.92 11.78
N GLY A 39 -2.63 -22.86 10.83
CA GLY A 39 -3.13 -21.61 10.24
C GLY A 39 -4.33 -21.02 11.00
N PRO A 40 -4.93 -19.94 10.45
CA PRO A 40 -6.07 -19.27 11.07
C PRO A 40 -7.33 -20.17 11.05
N VAL A 41 -8.19 -19.94 12.05
CA VAL A 41 -9.52 -20.55 12.09
C VAL A 41 -10.43 -19.74 11.19
N LEU A 42 -10.99 -20.39 10.17
CA LEU A 42 -12.09 -19.82 9.42
C LEU A 42 -13.33 -19.88 10.29
N LEU A 43 -13.88 -18.71 10.49
CA LEU A 43 -15.12 -18.51 11.20
C LEU A 43 -16.30 -18.39 10.22
N ARG A 44 -16.06 -18.42 8.90
CA ARG A 44 -17.05 -18.33 7.82
C ARG A 44 -16.94 -19.54 6.90
N ASN A 45 -18.06 -20.20 6.60
CA ASN A 45 -18.10 -21.35 5.69
C ASN A 45 -18.13 -20.96 4.21
N ASP A 46 -18.42 -19.70 3.89
CA ASP A 46 -18.38 -19.15 2.53
C ASP A 46 -17.00 -18.59 2.15
N ILE A 47 -16.01 -18.72 3.04
CA ILE A 47 -14.62 -18.39 2.77
C ILE A 47 -13.83 -19.69 2.68
N VAL A 48 -13.00 -19.81 1.65
CA VAL A 48 -12.00 -20.88 1.53
C VAL A 48 -10.62 -20.29 1.72
N LEU A 49 -9.73 -21.06 2.34
CA LEU A 49 -8.34 -20.65 2.57
C LEU A 49 -7.41 -21.71 2.03
N ARG A 50 -6.39 -21.28 1.30
CA ARG A 50 -5.27 -22.12 0.86
C ARG A 50 -3.96 -21.40 1.12
N LYS A 51 -2.93 -22.17 1.44
CA LYS A 51 -1.56 -21.67 1.48
C LYS A 51 -1.08 -21.44 0.03
N VAL A 52 -0.50 -20.28 -0.24
CA VAL A 52 0.01 -19.93 -1.58
C VAL A 52 1.52 -20.06 -1.62
N LEU A 53 2.20 -19.36 -0.72
CA LEU A 53 3.66 -19.23 -0.68
C LEU A 53 4.10 -18.82 0.73
N GLU A 54 5.29 -19.25 1.15
CA GLU A 54 5.98 -18.73 2.33
C GLU A 54 7.00 -17.68 1.88
N LEU A 55 6.89 -16.44 2.37
CA LEU A 55 7.79 -15.34 2.02
C LEU A 55 8.92 -15.12 3.05
N GLY A 56 8.81 -15.75 4.24
CA GLY A 56 9.65 -15.40 5.38
C GLY A 56 9.26 -14.06 6.02
N VAL A 57 10.11 -13.56 6.91
CA VAL A 57 9.82 -12.38 7.75
C VAL A 57 10.06 -11.05 7.01
N GLY A 58 9.42 -9.98 7.49
CA GLY A 58 9.76 -8.60 7.11
C GLY A 58 9.09 -8.06 5.83
N HIS A 59 8.27 -8.85 5.14
CA HIS A 59 7.46 -8.35 4.02
C HIS A 59 6.23 -7.59 4.54
N ILE A 60 6.04 -6.34 4.14
CA ILE A 60 5.04 -5.44 4.73
C ILE A 60 3.99 -4.91 3.74
N ARG A 61 4.21 -5.03 2.44
CA ARG A 61 3.25 -4.62 1.40
C ARG A 61 3.21 -5.66 0.29
N LEU A 62 2.02 -5.81 -0.29
CA LEU A 62 1.75 -6.58 -1.50
C LEU A 62 0.97 -5.67 -2.45
N ALA A 63 1.40 -5.56 -3.69
CA ALA A 63 0.73 -4.76 -4.71
C ALA A 63 0.68 -5.52 -6.04
N LEU A 64 -0.44 -5.41 -6.74
CA LEU A 64 -0.60 -5.90 -8.12
C LEU A 64 -0.19 -4.77 -9.08
N ASN A 65 0.67 -5.07 -10.04
CA ASN A 65 0.96 -4.17 -11.13
C ASN A 65 -0.10 -4.37 -12.24
N PRO A 66 -0.93 -3.37 -12.56
CA PRO A 66 -1.96 -3.51 -13.58
C PRO A 66 -1.40 -3.66 -15.00
N ALA A 67 -0.16 -3.23 -15.25
CA ALA A 67 0.44 -3.26 -16.59
C ALA A 67 0.91 -4.66 -17.03
N ASP A 68 1.34 -5.50 -16.08
CA ASP A 68 1.84 -6.86 -16.37
C ASP A 68 1.08 -7.98 -15.63
N GLY A 69 0.13 -7.62 -14.75
CA GLY A 69 -0.66 -8.55 -13.94
C GLY A 69 0.14 -9.29 -12.87
N GLN A 70 1.39 -8.90 -12.59
CA GLN A 70 2.24 -9.52 -11.60
C GLN A 70 2.09 -8.88 -10.22
N MET A 71 2.29 -9.68 -9.17
CA MET A 71 2.31 -9.18 -7.80
C MET A 71 3.73 -8.87 -7.35
N TYR A 72 3.86 -7.88 -6.48
CA TYR A 72 5.13 -7.44 -5.92
C TYR A 72 5.00 -7.28 -4.42
N VAL A 73 6.03 -7.68 -3.69
CA VAL A 73 6.10 -7.53 -2.24
C VAL A 73 7.26 -6.63 -1.85
N LEU A 74 7.01 -5.75 -0.88
CA LEU A 74 8.02 -4.87 -0.30
C LEU A 74 8.56 -5.46 1.00
N ASN A 75 9.88 -5.54 1.10
CA ASN A 75 10.61 -5.79 2.32
C ASN A 75 11.51 -4.58 2.63
N PRO A 76 11.37 -3.91 3.79
CA PRO A 76 12.14 -2.71 4.10
C PRO A 76 13.65 -2.93 4.24
N ALA A 77 14.09 -4.19 4.41
CA ALA A 77 15.50 -4.54 4.52
C ALA A 77 16.13 -4.96 3.18
N THR A 78 15.36 -5.51 2.24
CA THR A 78 15.92 -6.11 1.02
C THR A 78 15.41 -5.49 -0.28
N GLY A 79 14.31 -4.72 -0.25
CA GLY A 79 13.74 -4.09 -1.42
C GLY A 79 12.48 -4.81 -1.91
N ILE A 80 12.36 -4.99 -3.22
CA ILE A 80 11.13 -5.49 -3.85
C ILE A 80 11.39 -6.83 -4.51
N SER A 81 10.49 -7.78 -4.24
CA SER A 81 10.44 -9.08 -4.88
C SER A 81 9.17 -9.22 -5.70
N ARG A 82 9.26 -9.89 -6.85
CA ARG A 82 8.10 -10.25 -7.67
C ARG A 82 7.59 -11.61 -7.22
N VAL A 83 6.26 -11.73 -7.13
CA VAL A 83 5.55 -12.97 -6.84
C VAL A 83 4.86 -13.41 -8.14
N THR A 84 5.29 -14.56 -8.64
CA THR A 84 4.70 -15.18 -9.83
C THR A 84 3.66 -16.19 -9.38
N MET A 85 2.43 -16.02 -9.88
CA MET A 85 1.32 -16.94 -9.62
C MET A 85 1.21 -17.96 -10.76
N GLY A 86 1.04 -19.23 -10.42
CA GLY A 86 0.94 -20.34 -11.37
C GLY A 86 0.58 -21.65 -10.66
N GLY A 87 0.85 -22.80 -11.29
CA GLY A 87 0.65 -24.12 -10.67
C GLY A 87 1.39 -24.27 -9.34
N SER A 88 2.60 -23.69 -9.27
CA SER A 88 3.32 -23.41 -8.03
C SER A 88 3.68 -21.93 -8.00
N ALA A 89 3.34 -21.23 -6.91
CA ALA A 89 3.75 -19.84 -6.75
C ALA A 89 5.23 -19.75 -6.38
N SER A 90 5.90 -18.70 -6.85
CA SER A 90 7.31 -18.41 -6.55
C SER A 90 7.51 -16.94 -6.21
N VAL A 91 8.62 -16.63 -5.54
CA VAL A 91 9.08 -15.26 -5.27
C VAL A 91 10.53 -15.12 -5.68
N GLU A 92 10.86 -13.98 -6.28
CA GLU A 92 12.23 -13.65 -6.70
C GLU A 92 12.52 -12.16 -6.46
N PRO A 93 13.71 -11.80 -5.95
CA PRO A 93 14.09 -10.40 -5.80
C PRO A 93 14.26 -9.75 -7.18
N VAL A 94 13.73 -8.55 -7.36
CA VAL A 94 13.76 -7.83 -8.66
C VAL A 94 14.32 -6.42 -8.57
N ILE A 95 14.23 -5.77 -7.41
CA ILE A 95 14.78 -4.43 -7.20
C ILE A 95 15.41 -4.39 -5.81
N PRO A 96 16.74 -4.22 -5.69
CA PRO A 96 17.39 -4.08 -4.39
C PRO A 96 16.98 -2.75 -3.73
N LEU A 97 16.93 -2.74 -2.40
CA LEU A 97 16.58 -1.54 -1.63
C LEU A 97 17.36 -0.30 -2.06
N THR A 98 18.67 -0.45 -2.31
CA THR A 98 19.59 0.63 -2.66
C THR A 98 19.24 1.37 -3.94
N ASP A 99 18.54 0.72 -4.88
CA ASP A 99 18.08 1.36 -6.11
C ASP A 99 16.88 2.28 -5.83
N ILE A 100 16.08 1.93 -4.82
CA ILE A 100 14.90 2.68 -4.40
C ILE A 100 15.31 3.85 -3.52
N VAL A 101 16.04 3.57 -2.43
CA VAL A 101 16.45 4.53 -1.40
C VAL A 101 17.65 4.00 -0.62
N THR A 102 18.65 4.84 -0.35
CA THR A 102 19.90 4.45 0.33
C THR A 102 19.94 4.83 1.81
N ASP A 103 19.16 5.81 2.23
CA ASP A 103 19.21 6.44 3.56
C ASP A 103 17.81 6.52 4.23
N GLY A 104 16.89 5.64 3.83
CA GLY A 104 15.53 5.63 4.34
C GLY A 104 14.89 4.24 4.34
N VAL A 105 13.79 4.13 5.08
CA VAL A 105 13.04 2.89 5.25
C VAL A 105 11.75 2.97 4.44
N PRO A 106 11.56 2.14 3.39
CA PRO A 106 10.34 2.14 2.61
C PRO A 106 9.21 1.46 3.39
N SER A 107 8.01 2.00 3.27
CA SER A 107 6.84 1.62 4.09
C SER A 107 5.55 1.43 3.30
N GLY A 108 5.48 1.98 2.08
CA GLY A 108 4.35 1.82 1.17
C GLY A 108 4.80 1.51 -0.26
N LEU A 109 3.95 0.79 -0.99
CA LEU A 109 4.16 0.37 -2.38
C LEU A 109 2.83 0.47 -3.14
N ALA A 110 2.85 1.08 -4.32
CA ALA A 110 1.72 1.12 -5.25
C ALA A 110 2.21 1.13 -6.70
N PHE A 111 1.30 0.84 -7.63
CA PHE A 111 1.52 0.99 -9.06
C PHE A 111 0.52 1.98 -9.65
N GLY A 112 0.97 2.77 -10.62
CA GLY A 112 0.10 3.52 -11.52
C GLY A 112 -0.49 2.63 -12.60
N PRO A 113 -1.53 3.11 -13.32
CA PRO A 113 -2.15 2.37 -14.43
C PRO A 113 -1.19 2.11 -15.60
N ASP A 114 -0.13 2.90 -15.72
CA ASP A 114 0.96 2.78 -16.70
C ASP A 114 2.06 1.79 -16.27
N GLY A 115 1.95 1.21 -15.07
CA GLY A 115 2.96 0.33 -14.49
C GLY A 115 4.13 1.05 -13.82
N ALA A 116 4.10 2.38 -13.69
CA ALA A 116 5.05 3.10 -12.86
C ALA A 116 4.89 2.69 -11.39
N MET A 117 6.00 2.38 -10.74
CA MET A 117 6.03 1.95 -9.35
C MET A 117 6.25 3.15 -8.44
N TYR A 118 5.49 3.24 -7.35
CA TYR A 118 5.63 4.30 -6.35
C TYR A 118 5.90 3.70 -4.98
N VAL A 119 6.95 4.19 -4.33
CA VAL A 119 7.34 3.80 -2.98
C VAL A 119 7.41 5.04 -2.11
N VAL A 120 6.79 4.98 -0.93
CA VAL A 120 7.04 5.98 0.12
C VAL A 120 8.05 5.43 1.10
N ALA A 121 9.03 6.24 1.45
CA ALA A 121 10.08 5.92 2.42
C ALA A 121 10.28 7.05 3.41
N ASN A 122 10.72 6.70 4.62
CA ASN A 122 11.06 7.65 5.67
C ASN A 122 12.57 7.67 5.86
N ARG A 123 13.19 8.78 5.49
CA ARG A 123 14.61 9.02 5.67
C ARG A 123 14.88 9.59 7.06
N VAL A 124 15.94 9.14 7.71
CA VAL A 124 16.43 9.76 8.96
C VAL A 124 17.23 11.00 8.60
N VAL A 125 16.81 12.18 9.08
CA VAL A 125 17.51 13.44 8.86
C VAL A 125 17.99 13.94 10.22
N LYS A 126 19.23 13.59 10.61
CA LYS A 126 19.73 13.79 11.97
C LYS A 126 18.92 12.99 13.00
N ARG A 127 19.28 13.12 14.29
CA ARG A 127 18.74 12.26 15.36
C ARG A 127 17.21 12.36 15.55
N LEU A 128 16.63 13.55 15.41
CA LEU A 128 15.23 13.83 15.77
C LEU A 128 14.43 14.46 14.63
N LYS A 129 14.83 14.22 13.38
CA LYS A 129 13.98 14.59 12.23
C LYS A 129 13.94 13.45 11.23
N THR A 130 12.86 13.43 10.48
CA THR A 130 12.69 12.53 9.35
C THR A 130 12.22 13.32 8.14
N GLN A 131 12.25 12.69 6.98
CA GLN A 131 11.76 13.24 5.75
C GLN A 131 11.08 12.15 4.96
N ALA A 132 9.86 12.41 4.49
CA ALA A 132 9.20 11.49 3.58
C ALA A 132 9.75 11.69 2.17
N LEU A 133 10.12 10.59 1.53
CA LEU A 133 10.52 10.51 0.14
C LEU A 133 9.50 9.68 -0.61
N ILE A 134 8.92 10.25 -1.66
CA ILE A 134 8.09 9.52 -2.62
C ILE A 134 8.98 9.25 -3.82
N ARG A 135 9.29 7.98 -4.03
CA ARG A 135 10.16 7.48 -5.08
C ARG A 135 9.30 6.91 -6.21
N ARG A 136 9.63 7.27 -7.45
CA ARG A 136 8.99 6.73 -8.66
C ARG A 136 9.99 5.89 -9.43
N GLY A 137 9.63 4.65 -9.70
CA GLY A 137 10.33 3.72 -10.56
C GLY A 137 9.61 3.59 -11.90
N THR A 138 10.33 3.72 -13.00
CA THR A 138 9.82 3.43 -14.35
C THR A 138 10.59 2.28 -14.96
N LEU A 139 9.88 1.36 -15.61
CA LEU A 139 10.50 0.21 -16.27
C LEU A 139 10.68 0.50 -17.76
N THR A 140 11.94 0.56 -18.20
CA THR A 140 12.28 0.76 -19.62
C THR A 140 13.21 -0.36 -20.06
N ALA A 141 12.83 -1.09 -21.11
CA ALA A 141 13.61 -2.21 -21.65
C ALA A 141 14.05 -3.26 -20.60
N GLY A 142 13.19 -3.52 -19.61
CA GLY A 142 13.46 -4.49 -18.53
C GLY A 142 14.31 -3.95 -17.37
N GLN A 143 14.73 -2.68 -17.42
CA GLN A 143 15.49 -2.04 -16.36
C GLN A 143 14.65 -0.97 -15.63
N TRP A 144 14.67 -1.02 -14.29
CA TRP A 144 14.06 0.00 -13.46
C TRP A 144 14.97 1.22 -13.32
N THR A 145 14.40 2.40 -13.50
CA THR A 145 15.05 3.68 -13.19
C THR A 145 14.25 4.43 -12.14
N TRP A 146 14.93 4.94 -11.12
CA TRP A 146 14.30 5.56 -9.96
C TRP A 146 14.63 7.05 -9.82
N GLU A 147 13.63 7.83 -9.43
CA GLU A 147 13.78 9.25 -9.11
C GLU A 147 12.96 9.63 -7.87
N THR A 148 13.27 10.80 -7.29
CA THR A 148 12.40 11.42 -6.28
C THR A 148 11.26 12.12 -7.00
N PHE A 149 10.06 11.59 -6.86
CA PHE A 149 8.84 12.19 -7.40
C PHE A 149 8.38 13.37 -6.55
N ALA A 150 8.45 13.22 -5.22
CA ALA A 150 8.15 14.27 -4.26
C ALA A 150 8.90 14.01 -2.94
N ALA A 151 9.11 15.06 -2.15
CA ALA A 151 9.63 14.95 -0.80
C ALA A 151 8.99 16.03 0.08
N THR A 152 8.83 15.74 1.38
CA THR A 152 8.55 16.79 2.36
C THR A 152 9.81 17.58 2.67
N GLU A 153 9.69 18.72 3.32
CA GLU A 153 10.79 19.25 4.14
C GLU A 153 11.08 18.29 5.31
N PRO A 154 12.30 18.26 5.86
CA PRO A 154 12.59 17.51 7.09
C PRO A 154 11.74 18.02 8.26
N TYR A 155 11.05 17.12 8.94
CA TYR A 155 10.13 17.44 10.04
C TYR A 155 10.53 16.70 11.34
N PRO A 156 10.24 17.28 12.52
CA PRO A 156 10.70 16.75 13.80
C PRO A 156 10.04 15.41 14.18
N LEU A 157 10.72 14.61 14.99
CA LEU A 157 10.23 13.38 15.63
C LEU A 157 9.92 13.65 17.11
N SER A 158 9.13 12.80 17.78
CA SER A 158 8.79 12.98 19.21
C SER A 158 9.88 12.51 20.19
N ALA A 159 11.02 12.02 19.66
CA ALA A 159 12.09 11.38 20.42
C ALA A 159 11.68 10.07 21.13
N THR A 160 10.61 9.43 20.65
CA THR A 160 10.17 8.08 21.06
C THR A 160 10.35 7.10 19.90
N PRO A 161 10.31 5.77 20.14
CA PRO A 161 10.36 4.77 19.05
C PRO A 161 9.00 4.56 18.34
N PHE A 162 7.95 5.29 18.72
CA PHE A 162 6.57 5.01 18.31
C PHE A 162 5.99 6.06 17.36
N ASP A 163 6.83 6.94 16.80
CA ASP A 163 6.38 7.95 15.85
C ASP A 163 5.65 7.36 14.64
N HIS A 164 4.48 7.92 14.35
CA HIS A 164 3.66 7.50 13.22
C HIS A 164 4.10 8.22 11.95
N LEU A 165 4.91 7.53 11.15
CA LEU A 165 5.49 8.08 9.93
C LEU A 165 4.63 7.82 8.69
N PHE A 166 5.12 8.22 7.51
CA PHE A 166 4.42 7.91 6.26
C PHE A 166 4.44 6.40 6.03
N ASN A 167 3.30 5.81 5.69
CA ASN A 167 3.19 4.35 5.57
C ASN A 167 2.32 3.87 4.40
N GLY A 168 1.41 4.69 3.88
CA GLY A 168 0.48 4.32 2.81
C GLY A 168 0.73 5.14 1.56
N ILE A 169 0.57 4.52 0.39
CA ILE A 169 0.60 5.18 -0.91
C ILE A 169 -0.38 4.46 -1.85
N VAL A 170 -1.14 5.22 -2.62
CA VAL A 170 -1.99 4.72 -3.71
C VAL A 170 -1.97 5.71 -4.87
N VAL A 171 -2.13 5.20 -6.09
CA VAL A 171 -2.26 6.02 -7.30
C VAL A 171 -3.72 5.98 -7.75
N SER A 172 -4.27 7.12 -8.17
CA SER A 172 -5.61 7.17 -8.73
C SER A 172 -5.71 6.31 -10.00
N ALA A 173 -6.90 5.76 -10.25
CA ALA A 173 -7.13 4.90 -11.42
C ALA A 173 -6.87 5.61 -12.77
N ASP A 174 -7.04 6.93 -12.80
CA ASP A 174 -6.73 7.78 -13.97
C ASP A 174 -5.25 8.21 -14.04
N GLY A 175 -4.41 7.79 -13.09
CA GLY A 175 -2.98 8.09 -13.04
C GLY A 175 -2.64 9.54 -12.70
N ARG A 176 -3.62 10.40 -12.41
CA ARG A 176 -3.39 11.85 -12.20
C ARG A 176 -2.93 12.21 -10.80
N TRP A 177 -3.20 11.36 -9.81
CA TRP A 177 -2.94 11.66 -8.40
C TRP A 177 -2.21 10.52 -7.71
N VAL A 178 -1.26 10.90 -6.85
CA VAL A 178 -0.65 10.02 -5.87
C VAL A 178 -1.12 10.48 -4.50
N TYR A 179 -1.80 9.62 -3.76
CA TYR A 179 -2.23 9.88 -2.39
C TYR A 179 -1.29 9.17 -1.44
N VAL A 180 -0.86 9.87 -0.40
CA VAL A 180 0.01 9.33 0.64
C VAL A 180 -0.67 9.45 2.00
N ASN A 181 -0.47 8.46 2.85
CA ASN A 181 -0.86 8.54 4.25
C ASN A 181 0.34 9.04 5.07
N SER A 182 0.22 10.27 5.58
CA SER A 182 1.10 10.79 6.62
C SER A 182 0.53 10.36 7.97
N GLY A 183 1.30 9.65 8.78
CA GLY A 183 0.98 9.53 10.18
C GLY A 183 1.07 10.89 10.90
N SER A 184 0.69 10.91 12.17
CA SER A 184 0.69 12.10 13.03
C SER A 184 2.08 12.66 13.33
N ARG A 185 3.15 12.04 12.80
CA ARG A 185 4.57 12.33 13.07
C ARG A 185 5.02 12.03 14.50
N THR A 186 4.10 12.05 15.46
CA THR A 186 4.34 11.79 16.87
C THR A 186 3.69 10.47 17.31
N ASP A 187 4.02 10.02 18.53
CA ASP A 187 3.49 8.83 19.19
C ASP A 187 1.96 8.94 19.44
N HIS A 188 1.48 10.06 19.98
CA HIS A 188 0.06 10.23 20.38
C HIS A 188 -0.67 11.39 19.70
N GLY A 189 -0.14 11.95 18.60
CA GLY A 189 -0.73 13.11 17.93
C GLY A 189 -0.65 14.40 18.76
N GLU A 190 0.37 14.52 19.60
CA GLU A 190 0.65 15.67 20.44
C GLU A 190 0.76 16.96 19.60
N VAL A 191 0.33 18.07 20.20
CA VAL A 191 0.47 19.41 19.61
C VAL A 191 1.94 19.65 19.28
N GLU A 192 2.20 20.16 18.08
CA GLU A 192 3.50 20.70 17.71
C GLU A 192 3.74 21.99 18.53
N ASN A 193 4.10 21.86 19.81
CA ASN A 193 4.76 22.94 20.50
C ASN A 193 6.27 22.81 20.22
N ASN A 194 6.79 23.74 19.43
CA ASN A 194 8.23 23.84 19.11
C ASN A 194 9.05 24.30 20.34
N SER A 195 8.72 23.81 21.54
CA SER A 195 9.24 24.23 22.83
C SER A 195 10.19 23.21 23.46
N TYR A 196 10.84 22.39 22.65
CA TYR A 196 11.99 21.60 23.10
C TYR A 196 13.25 22.27 22.56
N ASN A 197 13.80 23.17 23.38
CA ASN A 197 15.17 23.67 23.26
C ASN A 197 16.17 22.51 23.26
#